data_AF-A0A2T0KNK3-F1
#
_entry.id   AF-A0A2T0KNK3-F1
#
_cell.length_a   1.000
_cell.length_b   1.000
_cell.length_c   1.000
_cell.angle_alpha   90.00
_cell.angle_beta   90.00
_cell.angle_gamma   90.00
#
_symmetry.space_group_name_H-M   'P 1'
#
loop_
_entity.id
_entity.type
_entity.pdbx_description
1 polymer ?
#
loop_
_entity_poly.entity_id
_entity_poly.type
_entity_poly.pdbx_seq_one_letter_code
_entity_poly.pdbx_strand_id
1 'polypeptide(L)'
;MNGYAPAVWPFSTRRSAADEDDAPEFCYYLGDPGAERLHFVLRKRDWDTARAILSTPDPEHREFYVRTAAATSGIEKWISGPIREEPESALPLLIKAAHMVIWAWDLPGAGTRPDAPDAGTEQERAAWTARFRQADELLDQALALDPANADAWAFKLEVSRALRMPQVERWRRFERLIEIAPEHWGGHEEMLFCLSPAWGGSNEAMFDFARTRARARPGTHLPVLVVLAHLRRLNEVNRLQDPENKLPTVDHTYLEQDEVTDEIWDAARMSVWHDDYASTLLTPILWNNFAYALYVGDQYNGAWSMFESIGDDWIMNSPWDDMDYFLKCRQTTRERKD
;
A
#
# COMPACT_ATOMS: atom_id res chain seq x y z
N MET A 1 7.33 -7.44 -4.58
CA MET A 1 6.22 -6.75 -3.87
C MET A 1 6.02 -5.34 -4.40
N ASN A 2 4.93 -5.11 -5.13
CA ASN A 2 4.43 -3.75 -5.36
C ASN A 2 3.83 -3.28 -4.03
N GLY A 3 4.38 -2.21 -3.45
CA GLY A 3 3.83 -1.73 -2.18
C GLY A 3 2.41 -1.23 -2.37
N TYR A 4 1.61 -1.41 -1.31
CA TYR A 4 0.15 -1.50 -1.28
C TYR A 4 -0.53 -1.47 -2.65
N ALA A 5 -0.22 -2.46 -3.50
CA ALA A 5 -1.12 -2.77 -4.59
C ALA A 5 -2.41 -3.22 -3.89
N PRO A 6 -3.57 -2.58 -4.11
CA PRO A 6 -4.81 -3.11 -3.57
C PRO A 6 -4.87 -4.57 -4.00
N ALA A 7 -5.01 -5.47 -3.02
CA ALA A 7 -5.01 -6.91 -3.26
C ALA A 7 -5.89 -7.19 -4.48
N VAL A 8 -5.28 -7.61 -5.59
CA VAL A 8 -6.03 -8.02 -6.77
C VAL A 8 -6.65 -9.35 -6.38
N TRP A 9 -7.90 -9.26 -5.91
CA TRP A 9 -8.67 -10.34 -5.30
C TRP A 9 -8.76 -11.58 -6.20
N PRO A 10 -8.07 -12.68 -5.88
CA PRO A 10 -8.35 -13.95 -6.54
C PRO A 10 -9.57 -14.56 -5.85
N PHE A 11 -10.55 -14.96 -6.66
CA PHE A 11 -11.66 -15.78 -6.22
C PHE A 11 -11.14 -17.01 -5.46
N SER A 12 -11.48 -17.14 -4.18
CA SER A 12 -11.23 -18.36 -3.41
C SER A 12 -12.03 -19.51 -4.04
N THR A 13 -11.31 -20.52 -4.53
CA THR A 13 -11.86 -21.85 -4.81
C THR A 13 -12.22 -22.51 -3.48
N ARG A 14 -13.52 -22.72 -3.25
CA ARG A 14 -14.06 -23.44 -2.07
C ARG A 14 -13.32 -24.76 -1.83
N ARG A 15 -12.71 -24.89 -0.64
CA ARG A 15 -12.44 -26.17 0.01
C ARG A 15 -13.66 -26.57 0.86
N SER A 16 -13.66 -27.79 1.39
CA SER A 16 -14.85 -28.42 2.00
C SER A 16 -14.92 -28.21 3.51
N ALA A 17 -16.12 -27.90 3.98
CA ALA A 17 -16.54 -27.42 5.30
C ALA A 17 -16.37 -28.35 6.53
N ALA A 18 -15.38 -29.24 6.56
CA ALA A 18 -15.21 -30.16 7.71
C ALA A 18 -13.97 -29.88 8.58
N ASP A 19 -13.05 -29.02 8.12
CA ASP A 19 -11.81 -28.64 8.84
C ASP A 19 -11.68 -27.10 9.04
N GLU A 20 -12.75 -26.33 8.81
CA GLU A 20 -12.69 -24.87 8.52
C GLU A 20 -12.71 -23.90 9.73
N ASP A 21 -13.11 -24.30 10.94
CA ASP A 21 -13.42 -23.30 11.99
C ASP A 21 -12.19 -22.74 12.76
N ASP A 22 -10.98 -23.27 12.57
CA ASP A 22 -9.77 -22.89 13.35
C ASP A 22 -8.52 -22.56 12.49
N ALA A 23 -8.64 -22.54 11.15
CA ALA A 23 -7.49 -22.22 10.30
C ALA A 23 -7.30 -20.69 10.21
N PRO A 24 -6.07 -20.16 10.40
CA PRO A 24 -5.82 -18.74 10.28
C PRO A 24 -6.09 -18.26 8.84
N GLU A 25 -6.76 -17.11 8.72
CA GLU A 25 -7.06 -16.46 7.45
C GLU A 25 -6.34 -15.11 7.36
N PHE A 26 -6.24 -14.57 6.14
CA PHE A 26 -5.74 -13.21 5.99
C PHE A 26 -6.76 -12.23 6.57
N CYS A 27 -6.27 -11.29 7.37
CA CYS A 27 -7.02 -10.17 7.90
C CYS A 27 -7.50 -9.28 6.74
N TYR A 28 -8.80 -9.34 6.47
CA TYR A 28 -9.44 -8.45 5.51
C TYR A 28 -9.84 -7.15 6.20
N TYR A 29 -9.74 -6.05 5.45
CA TYR A 29 -10.13 -4.71 5.92
C TYR A 29 -9.46 -4.26 7.23
N LEU A 30 -8.29 -4.81 7.58
CA LEU A 30 -7.61 -4.52 8.85
C LEU A 30 -8.53 -4.75 10.05
N GLY A 31 -9.43 -5.74 9.98
CA GLY A 31 -10.41 -6.05 11.03
C GLY A 31 -11.37 -4.89 11.33
N ASP A 32 -11.43 -3.86 10.48
CA ASP A 32 -12.25 -2.69 10.71
C ASP A 32 -13.69 -2.90 10.20
N PRO A 33 -14.69 -2.89 11.10
CA PRO A 33 -16.09 -3.12 10.72
C PRO A 33 -16.65 -1.97 9.86
N GLY A 34 -16.06 -0.77 9.92
CA GLY A 34 -16.45 0.36 9.09
C GLY A 34 -16.12 0.13 7.61
N ALA A 35 -14.92 -0.36 7.32
CA ALA A 35 -14.45 -0.71 5.99
C ALA A 35 -15.20 -1.92 5.40
N GLU A 36 -15.46 -2.95 6.20
CA GLU A 36 -16.33 -4.07 5.80
C GLU A 36 -17.73 -3.60 5.41
N ARG A 37 -18.34 -2.77 6.28
CA ARG A 37 -19.65 -2.20 6.02
C ARG A 37 -19.63 -1.31 4.78
N LEU A 38 -18.59 -0.49 4.61
CA LEU A 38 -18.41 0.38 3.46
C LEU A 38 -18.40 -0.41 2.16
N HIS A 39 -17.60 -1.48 2.09
CA HIS A 39 -17.59 -2.38 0.94
C HIS A 39 -18.99 -2.92 0.63
N PHE A 40 -19.70 -3.43 1.65
CA PHE A 40 -21.03 -3.98 1.48
C PHE A 40 -22.05 -2.96 0.94
N VAL A 41 -22.11 -1.75 1.51
CA VAL A 41 -23.10 -0.73 1.10
C VAL A 41 -22.80 -0.18 -0.29
N LEU A 42 -21.53 -0.05 -0.67
CA LEU A 42 -21.13 0.34 -2.02
C LEU A 42 -21.54 -0.71 -3.07
N ARG A 43 -21.44 -2.00 -2.75
CA ARG A 43 -21.95 -3.09 -3.60
C ARG A 43 -23.47 -3.05 -3.77
N LYS A 44 -24.19 -2.54 -2.76
CA LYS A 44 -25.65 -2.31 -2.81
C LYS A 44 -26.03 -0.95 -3.41
N ARG A 45 -25.06 -0.10 -3.76
CA ARG A 45 -25.26 1.27 -4.26
C ARG A 45 -25.95 2.19 -3.26
N ASP A 46 -25.80 1.91 -1.97
CA ASP A 46 -26.28 2.78 -0.89
C ASP A 46 -25.23 3.86 -0.63
N TRP A 47 -25.31 4.94 -1.42
CA TRP A 47 -24.38 6.05 -1.35
C TRP A 47 -24.52 6.86 -0.06
N ASP A 48 -25.73 7.04 0.48
CA ASP A 48 -25.92 7.83 1.70
C ASP A 48 -25.20 7.21 2.90
N THR A 49 -25.31 5.88 3.06
CA THR A 49 -24.55 5.18 4.11
C THR A 49 -23.05 5.19 3.84
N ALA A 50 -22.63 4.98 2.58
CA ALA A 50 -21.21 5.04 2.22
C ALA A 50 -20.59 6.43 2.51
N ARG A 51 -21.30 7.50 2.13
CA ARG A 51 -20.91 8.89 2.36
C ARG A 51 -20.75 9.18 3.85
N ALA A 52 -21.65 8.68 4.69
CA ALA A 52 -21.55 8.84 6.14
C ALA A 52 -20.28 8.21 6.72
N ILE A 53 -19.90 7.01 6.27
CA ILE A 53 -18.67 6.34 6.70
C ILE A 53 -17.43 7.08 6.17
N LEU A 54 -17.44 7.48 4.90
CA LEU A 54 -16.36 8.21 4.23
C LEU A 54 -16.14 9.63 4.78
N SER A 55 -17.11 10.19 5.50
CA SER A 55 -17.03 11.53 6.12
C SER A 55 -16.40 11.51 7.52
N THR A 56 -15.71 10.43 7.89
CA THR A 56 -14.98 10.35 9.17
C THR A 56 -13.97 11.52 9.29
N PRO A 57 -13.89 12.17 10.47
CA PRO A 57 -12.90 13.23 10.70
C PRO A 57 -11.50 12.67 10.93
N ASP A 58 -11.37 11.38 11.24
CA ASP A 58 -10.09 10.73 11.44
C ASP A 58 -9.38 10.55 10.10
N PRO A 59 -8.19 11.16 9.89
CA PRO A 59 -7.53 11.17 8.60
C PRO A 59 -7.03 9.79 8.19
N GLU A 60 -6.62 8.93 9.14
CA GLU A 60 -6.12 7.59 8.85
C GLU A 60 -7.24 6.66 8.39
N HIS A 61 -8.38 6.68 9.08
CA HIS A 61 -9.58 5.95 8.65
C HIS A 61 -10.10 6.50 7.32
N ARG A 62 -10.08 7.82 7.11
CA ARG A 62 -10.53 8.41 5.85
C ARG A 62 -9.69 7.91 4.68
N GLU A 63 -8.36 7.92 4.81
CA GLU A 63 -7.44 7.37 3.81
C GLU A 63 -7.77 5.91 3.51
N PHE A 64 -7.90 5.09 4.55
CA PHE A 64 -8.19 3.67 4.41
C PHE A 64 -9.55 3.41 3.74
N TYR A 65 -10.58 4.19 4.11
CA TYR A 65 -11.91 4.09 3.55
C TYR A 65 -11.99 4.54 2.09
N VAL A 66 -11.27 5.59 1.70
CA VAL A 66 -11.20 6.03 0.30
C VAL A 66 -10.59 4.92 -0.55
N ARG A 67 -9.47 4.30 -0.11
CA ARG A 67 -8.87 3.16 -0.82
C ARG A 67 -9.79 1.94 -0.86
N THR A 68 -10.47 1.63 0.24
CA THR A 68 -11.45 0.52 0.32
C THR A 68 -12.63 0.74 -0.63
N ALA A 69 -13.18 1.96 -0.65
CA ALA A 69 -14.24 2.33 -1.56
C ALA A 69 -13.76 2.21 -3.00
N ALA A 70 -12.61 2.80 -3.33
CA ALA A 70 -12.03 2.73 -4.66
C ALA A 70 -11.77 1.30 -5.15
N ALA A 71 -11.42 0.36 -4.27
CA ALA A 71 -11.21 -1.05 -4.64
C ALA A 71 -12.52 -1.83 -4.86
N THR A 72 -13.67 -1.27 -4.50
CA THR A 72 -14.96 -1.97 -4.59
C THR A 72 -15.45 -2.06 -6.04
N SER A 73 -15.52 -3.27 -6.58
CA SER A 73 -15.92 -3.49 -7.97
C SER A 73 -17.36 -3.10 -8.26
N GLY A 74 -17.59 -2.41 -9.38
CA GLY A 74 -18.92 -2.01 -9.86
C GLY A 74 -19.28 -0.56 -9.57
N ILE A 75 -18.46 0.18 -8.82
CA ILE A 75 -18.62 1.62 -8.54
C ILE A 75 -18.66 2.44 -9.83
N GLU A 76 -17.84 2.08 -10.82
CA GLU A 76 -17.74 2.74 -12.12
C GLU A 76 -19.10 2.85 -12.85
N LYS A 77 -20.04 1.96 -12.52
CA LYS A 77 -21.35 1.86 -13.17
C LYS A 77 -22.39 2.83 -12.61
N TRP A 78 -22.18 3.39 -11.41
CA TRP A 78 -23.24 4.15 -10.73
C TRP A 78 -22.76 5.41 -10.00
N ILE A 79 -21.47 5.57 -9.70
CA ILE A 79 -20.94 6.75 -8.98
C ILE A 79 -21.19 8.09 -9.71
N SER A 80 -21.48 8.04 -11.02
CA SER A 80 -21.91 9.20 -11.81
C SER A 80 -23.30 9.74 -11.42
N GLY A 81 -24.11 8.99 -10.67
CA GLY A 81 -25.33 9.48 -10.03
C GLY A 81 -24.99 10.50 -8.94
N PRO A 82 -24.32 10.08 -7.85
CA PRO A 82 -23.85 10.98 -6.80
C PRO A 82 -23.09 12.22 -7.28
N ILE A 83 -22.21 12.09 -8.28
CA ILE A 83 -21.50 13.26 -8.86
C ILE A 83 -22.47 14.31 -9.43
N ARG A 84 -23.58 13.88 -10.05
CA ARG A 84 -24.59 14.80 -10.61
C ARG A 84 -25.52 15.35 -9.54
N GLU A 85 -25.82 14.56 -8.52
CA GLU A 85 -26.73 14.92 -7.42
C GLU A 85 -26.06 15.83 -6.39
N GLU A 86 -24.73 15.75 -6.26
CA GLU A 86 -23.91 16.51 -5.32
C GLU A 86 -22.79 17.29 -6.03
N PRO A 87 -23.11 18.28 -6.89
CA PRO A 87 -22.11 18.96 -7.72
C PRO A 87 -21.07 19.77 -6.92
N GLU A 88 -21.39 20.15 -5.68
CA GLU A 88 -20.51 20.89 -4.78
C GLU A 88 -19.66 19.97 -3.87
N SER A 89 -19.83 18.65 -3.99
CA SER A 89 -19.14 17.65 -3.16
C SER A 89 -17.92 17.11 -3.87
N ALA A 90 -16.73 17.26 -3.27
CA ALA A 90 -15.50 16.66 -3.77
C ALA A 90 -15.48 15.13 -3.63
N LEU A 91 -16.24 14.57 -2.69
CA LEU A 91 -16.13 13.17 -2.30
C LEU A 91 -16.53 12.17 -3.41
N PRO A 92 -17.68 12.30 -4.11
CA PRO A 92 -18.00 11.44 -5.24
C PRO A 92 -16.95 11.49 -6.36
N LEU A 93 -16.37 12.66 -6.62
CA LEU A 93 -15.30 12.85 -7.61
C LEU A 93 -14.02 12.12 -7.18
N LEU A 94 -13.61 12.28 -5.92
CA LEU A 94 -12.48 11.58 -5.33
C LEU A 94 -12.65 10.06 -5.44
N ILE A 95 -13.80 9.51 -5.03
CA ILE A 95 -14.05 8.06 -5.09
C ILE A 95 -13.98 7.55 -6.52
N LYS A 96 -14.57 8.27 -7.48
CA LYS A 96 -14.48 7.90 -8.89
C LYS A 96 -13.03 7.93 -9.39
N ALA A 97 -12.28 8.98 -9.08
CA ALA A 97 -10.89 9.12 -9.51
C ALA A 97 -9.98 8.03 -8.92
N ALA A 98 -10.10 7.81 -7.61
CA ALA A 98 -9.40 6.75 -6.89
C ALA A 98 -9.72 5.37 -7.47
N HIS A 99 -11.00 5.08 -7.74
CA HIS A 99 -11.40 3.83 -8.39
C HIS A 99 -10.76 3.68 -9.78
N MET A 100 -10.67 4.77 -10.55
CA MET A 100 -10.02 4.74 -11.86
C MET A 100 -8.52 4.45 -11.78
N VAL A 101 -7.84 4.96 -10.75
CA VAL A 101 -6.43 4.65 -10.47
C VAL A 101 -6.26 3.16 -10.17
N ILE A 102 -7.02 2.63 -9.21
CA ILE A 102 -6.97 1.21 -8.84
C ILE A 102 -7.27 0.31 -10.04
N TRP A 103 -8.35 0.62 -10.75
CA TRP A 103 -8.78 -0.17 -11.91
C TRP A 103 -7.78 -0.10 -13.08
N ALA A 104 -6.96 0.95 -13.17
CA ALA A 104 -5.88 1.00 -14.15
C ALA A 104 -4.74 0.03 -13.79
N TRP A 105 -4.43 -0.14 -12.51
CA TRP A 105 -3.44 -1.12 -12.04
C TRP A 105 -3.91 -2.57 -12.17
N ASP A 106 -5.22 -2.82 -12.25
CA ASP A 106 -5.78 -4.16 -12.50
C ASP A 106 -5.68 -4.60 -13.98
N LEU A 107 -5.29 -3.72 -14.89
CA LEU A 107 -5.14 -4.08 -16.30
C LEU A 107 -4.01 -5.10 -16.50
N PRO A 108 -4.16 -6.06 -17.43
CA PRO A 108 -3.09 -6.97 -17.79
C PRO A 108 -1.77 -6.24 -18.06
N GLY A 109 -0.69 -6.77 -17.48
CA GLY A 109 0.65 -6.22 -17.59
C GLY A 109 0.88 -4.89 -16.87
N ALA A 110 -0.09 -4.30 -16.16
CA ALA A 110 0.13 -3.05 -15.42
C ALA A 110 1.16 -3.21 -14.29
N GLY A 111 1.15 -4.35 -13.60
CA GLY A 111 2.14 -4.68 -12.55
C GLY A 111 3.58 -4.83 -13.06
N THR A 112 3.78 -5.15 -14.35
CA THR A 112 5.12 -5.31 -14.95
C THR A 112 5.63 -4.05 -15.66
N ARG A 113 4.80 -3.03 -15.87
CA ARG A 113 5.18 -1.76 -16.54
C ARG A 113 6.30 -0.93 -15.91
N PRO A 114 6.51 -0.91 -14.58
CA PRO A 114 7.75 -0.36 -14.04
C PRO A 114 8.99 -0.96 -14.72
N ASP A 115 8.96 -2.26 -14.99
CA ASP A 115 10.09 -3.06 -15.47
C ASP A 115 10.10 -3.26 -17.00
N ALA A 116 8.92 -3.24 -17.61
CA ALA A 116 8.69 -3.42 -19.03
C ALA A 116 7.66 -2.36 -19.49
N PRO A 117 8.09 -1.10 -19.76
CA PRO A 117 7.18 -0.03 -20.16
C PRO A 117 6.42 -0.34 -21.47
N ASP A 118 6.91 -1.30 -22.25
CA ASP A 118 6.27 -1.84 -23.45
C ASP A 118 5.43 -3.10 -23.22
N ALA A 119 5.20 -3.50 -21.96
CA ALA A 119 4.36 -4.65 -21.63
C ALA A 119 2.87 -4.40 -21.98
N GLY A 120 2.23 -5.48 -22.45
CA GLY A 120 0.86 -5.45 -22.95
C GLY A 120 0.77 -5.00 -24.41
N THR A 121 -0.44 -5.12 -24.96
CA THR A 121 -0.76 -4.61 -26.30
C THR A 121 -0.81 -3.08 -26.32
N GLU A 122 -0.66 -2.48 -27.50
CA GLU A 122 -0.83 -1.03 -27.68
C GLU A 122 -2.19 -0.54 -27.13
N GLN A 123 -3.25 -1.32 -27.32
CA GLN A 123 -4.58 -1.00 -26.82
C GLN A 123 -4.63 -1.00 -25.28
N GLU A 124 -4.00 -1.96 -24.61
CA GLU A 124 -3.91 -2.01 -23.14
C GLU A 124 -3.06 -0.87 -22.57
N ARG A 125 -2.00 -0.46 -23.29
CA ARG A 125 -1.19 0.70 -22.92
C ARG A 125 -1.93 2.01 -23.07
N ALA A 126 -2.65 2.19 -24.18
CA ALA A 126 -3.51 3.33 -24.42
C ALA A 126 -4.64 3.42 -23.38
N ALA A 127 -5.31 2.30 -23.09
CA ALA A 127 -6.41 2.25 -22.13
C ALA A 127 -5.97 2.55 -20.69
N TRP A 128 -4.76 2.13 -20.30
CA TRP A 128 -4.17 2.46 -19.01
C TRP A 128 -3.83 3.95 -18.92
N THR A 129 -3.15 4.49 -19.93
CA THR A 129 -2.79 5.92 -19.99
C THR A 129 -4.03 6.80 -19.94
N ALA A 130 -5.08 6.43 -20.68
CA ALA A 130 -6.35 7.13 -20.70
C ALA A 130 -7.03 7.13 -19.31
N ARG A 131 -7.03 5.99 -18.60
CA ARG A 131 -7.58 5.92 -17.24
C ARG A 131 -6.83 6.83 -16.26
N PHE A 132 -5.50 6.82 -16.27
CA PHE A 132 -4.72 7.70 -15.39
C PHE A 132 -4.94 9.19 -15.70
N ARG A 133 -5.03 9.57 -16.98
CA ARG A 133 -5.34 10.97 -17.35
C ARG A 133 -6.73 11.40 -16.88
N GLN A 134 -7.73 10.55 -17.11
CA GLN A 134 -9.08 10.83 -16.64
C GLN A 134 -9.17 10.86 -15.10
N ALA A 135 -8.38 10.05 -14.40
CA ALA A 135 -8.24 10.14 -12.96
C ALA A 135 -7.62 11.48 -12.54
N ASP A 136 -6.53 11.94 -13.18
CA ASP A 136 -5.91 13.24 -12.87
C ASP A 136 -6.90 14.42 -13.05
N GLU A 137 -7.69 14.39 -14.12
CA GLU A 137 -8.72 15.40 -14.41
C GLU A 137 -9.85 15.42 -13.36
N LEU A 138 -10.25 14.25 -12.85
CA LEU A 138 -11.24 14.16 -11.78
C LEU A 138 -10.65 14.61 -10.43
N LEU A 139 -9.38 14.31 -10.18
CA LEU A 139 -8.67 14.80 -8.99
C LEU A 139 -8.51 16.31 -9.03
N ASP A 140 -8.25 16.91 -10.20
CA ASP A 140 -8.24 18.37 -10.34
C ASP A 140 -9.60 18.99 -10.05
N GLN A 141 -10.70 18.36 -10.48
CA GLN A 141 -12.05 18.80 -10.12
C GLN A 141 -12.34 18.65 -8.63
N ALA A 142 -11.95 17.54 -8.01
CA ALA A 142 -12.10 17.33 -6.57
C ALA A 142 -11.30 18.37 -5.77
N LEU A 143 -10.06 18.66 -6.17
CA LEU A 143 -9.20 19.66 -5.53
C LEU A 143 -9.63 21.11 -5.79
N ALA A 144 -10.37 21.37 -6.87
CA ALA A 144 -11.00 22.68 -7.08
C ALA A 144 -12.12 22.95 -6.07
N LEU A 145 -12.84 21.90 -5.65
CA LEU A 145 -13.88 21.97 -4.61
C LEU A 145 -13.30 21.92 -3.19
N ASP A 146 -12.29 21.08 -2.98
CA ASP A 146 -11.59 20.91 -1.69
C ASP A 146 -10.06 20.89 -1.87
N PRO A 147 -9.40 22.07 -1.90
CA PRO A 147 -7.96 22.17 -2.07
C PRO A 147 -7.11 21.58 -0.92
N ALA A 148 -7.77 21.27 0.21
CA ALA A 148 -7.17 20.67 1.40
C ALA A 148 -7.41 19.15 1.47
N ASN A 149 -7.91 18.53 0.40
CA ASN A 149 -8.14 17.10 0.35
C ASN A 149 -6.81 16.33 0.22
N ALA A 150 -6.30 15.80 1.32
CA ALA A 150 -5.03 15.08 1.34
C ALA A 150 -5.07 13.80 0.50
N ASP A 151 -6.18 13.06 0.52
CA ASP A 151 -6.34 11.81 -0.22
C ASP A 151 -6.30 12.06 -1.74
N ALA A 152 -6.90 13.15 -2.22
CA ALA A 152 -6.81 13.55 -3.61
C ALA A 152 -5.36 13.86 -4.03
N TRP A 153 -4.58 14.54 -3.18
CA TRP A 153 -3.15 14.78 -3.45
C TRP A 153 -2.34 13.48 -3.45
N ALA A 154 -2.64 12.53 -2.57
CA ALA A 154 -1.99 11.21 -2.56
C ALA A 154 -2.26 10.44 -3.87
N PHE A 155 -3.51 10.42 -4.35
CA PHE A 155 -3.83 9.83 -5.66
C PHE A 155 -3.19 10.59 -6.83
N LYS A 156 -3.07 11.93 -6.75
CA LYS A 156 -2.34 12.69 -7.78
C LYS A 156 -0.87 12.27 -7.82
N LEU A 157 -0.24 11.96 -6.68
CA LEU A 157 1.12 11.47 -6.66
C LEU A 157 1.25 10.08 -7.32
N GLU A 158 0.31 9.18 -7.03
CA GLU A 158 0.23 7.85 -7.66
C GLU A 158 0.04 7.95 -9.19
N VAL A 159 -0.84 8.85 -9.65
CA VAL A 159 -1.03 9.15 -11.07
C VAL A 159 0.26 9.69 -11.70
N SER A 160 0.99 10.57 -11.01
CA SER A 160 2.26 11.10 -11.51
C SER A 160 3.33 10.03 -11.64
N ARG A 161 3.36 9.06 -10.71
CA ARG A 161 4.22 7.89 -10.80
C ARG A 161 3.90 7.06 -12.02
N ALA A 162 2.64 6.67 -12.16
CA ALA A 162 2.16 5.87 -13.29
C ALA A 162 2.49 6.55 -14.62
N LEU A 163 2.10 7.81 -14.80
CA LEU A 163 2.35 8.55 -16.04
C LEU A 163 3.82 8.99 -16.23
N ARG A 164 4.72 8.55 -15.35
CA ARG A 164 6.16 8.89 -15.35
C ARG A 164 6.40 10.40 -15.50
N MET A 165 5.58 11.21 -14.82
CA MET A 165 5.73 12.67 -14.81
C MET A 165 7.11 13.07 -14.25
N PRO A 166 7.65 14.25 -14.60
CA PRO A 166 8.93 14.73 -14.09
C PRO A 166 8.99 14.75 -12.56
N GLN A 167 10.17 14.47 -11.98
CA GLN A 167 10.33 14.43 -10.52
C GLN A 167 9.93 15.75 -9.84
N VAL A 168 10.17 16.90 -10.47
CA VAL A 168 9.76 18.22 -9.93
C VAL A 168 8.24 18.29 -9.68
N GLU A 169 7.43 17.67 -10.54
CA GLU A 169 5.98 17.66 -10.37
C GLU A 169 5.55 16.68 -9.26
N ARG A 170 6.26 15.56 -9.11
CA ARG A 170 6.02 14.61 -8.00
C ARG A 170 6.34 15.25 -6.66
N TRP A 171 7.48 15.92 -6.54
CA TRP A 171 7.85 16.68 -5.34
C TRP A 171 6.83 17.78 -5.03
N ARG A 172 6.42 18.58 -6.02
CA ARG A 172 5.41 19.62 -5.82
C ARG A 172 4.09 19.06 -5.26
N ARG A 173 3.61 17.93 -5.79
CA ARG A 173 2.39 17.25 -5.32
C ARG A 173 2.57 16.70 -3.90
N PHE A 174 3.73 16.08 -3.63
CA PHE A 174 4.04 15.55 -2.31
C PHE A 174 4.23 16.63 -1.23
N GLU A 175 4.92 17.73 -1.55
CA GLU A 175 5.06 18.89 -0.67
C GLU A 175 3.70 19.48 -0.30
N ARG A 176 2.81 19.61 -1.29
CA ARG A 176 1.45 20.07 -1.03
C ARG A 176 0.65 19.10 -0.15
N LEU A 177 0.83 17.80 -0.33
CA LEU A 177 0.22 16.78 0.53
C LEU A 177 0.67 16.91 1.98
N ILE A 178 1.97 16.99 2.23
CA ILE A 178 2.51 17.02 3.60
C ILE A 178 2.31 18.37 4.31
N GLU A 179 2.03 19.45 3.58
CA GLU A 179 1.53 20.71 4.17
C GLU A 179 0.15 20.52 4.82
N ILE A 180 -0.68 19.65 4.25
CA ILE A 180 -2.05 19.37 4.72
C ILE A 180 -2.03 18.26 5.78
N ALA A 181 -1.35 17.17 5.49
CA ALA A 181 -1.30 15.96 6.30
C ALA A 181 0.15 15.46 6.41
N PRO A 182 0.94 15.96 7.39
CA PRO A 182 2.37 15.68 7.51
C PRO A 182 2.74 14.20 7.68
N GLU A 183 1.80 13.35 8.10
CA GLU A 183 2.01 11.93 8.40
C GLU A 183 1.12 11.02 7.52
N HIS A 184 0.54 11.54 6.44
CA HIS A 184 -0.31 10.76 5.54
C HIS A 184 0.45 9.54 5.00
N TRP A 185 -0.02 8.34 5.33
CA TRP A 185 0.73 7.11 5.14
C TRP A 185 0.98 6.80 3.66
N GLY A 186 -0.10 6.64 2.90
CA GLY A 186 -0.04 6.32 1.47
C GLY A 186 0.61 7.41 0.63
N GLY A 187 0.58 8.66 1.09
CA GLY A 187 1.34 9.76 0.50
C GLY A 187 2.85 9.54 0.56
N HIS A 188 3.35 9.17 1.74
CA HIS A 188 4.77 8.89 1.95
C HIS A 188 5.20 7.61 1.23
N GLU A 189 4.37 6.57 1.27
CA GLU A 189 4.61 5.32 0.55
C GLU A 189 4.69 5.57 -0.97
N GLU A 190 3.74 6.31 -1.54
CA GLU A 190 3.75 6.64 -2.97
C GLU A 190 4.97 7.48 -3.36
N MET A 191 5.41 8.41 -2.51
CA MET A 191 6.61 9.18 -2.77
C MET A 191 7.87 8.31 -2.75
N LEU A 192 7.97 7.38 -1.81
CA LEU A 192 9.05 6.39 -1.79
C LEU A 192 9.12 5.63 -3.13
N PHE A 193 7.97 5.23 -3.66
CA PHE A 193 7.89 4.53 -4.94
C PHE A 193 8.24 5.41 -6.13
N CYS A 194 7.85 6.68 -6.11
CA CYS A 194 8.24 7.66 -7.11
C CYS A 194 9.76 7.81 -7.22
N LEU A 195 10.49 7.64 -6.11
CA LEU A 195 11.94 7.78 -6.02
C LEU A 195 12.71 6.49 -6.31
N SER A 196 12.02 5.35 -6.43
CA SER A 196 12.68 4.09 -6.77
C SER A 196 13.21 4.07 -8.22
N PRO A 197 14.28 3.30 -8.52
CA PRO A 197 14.86 3.23 -9.87
C PRO A 197 13.86 2.89 -10.98
N ALA A 198 12.92 1.97 -10.70
CA ALA A 198 11.91 1.54 -11.67
C ALA A 198 11.02 2.69 -12.20
N TRP A 199 10.88 3.76 -11.41
CA TRP A 199 10.04 4.91 -11.72
C TRP A 199 10.85 6.18 -12.08
N GLY A 200 12.13 6.03 -12.42
CA GLY A 200 13.00 7.13 -12.86
C GLY A 200 13.66 7.90 -11.71
N GLY A 201 13.72 7.31 -10.51
CA GLY A 201 14.54 7.79 -9.41
C GLY A 201 15.84 7.00 -9.26
N SER A 202 16.36 6.89 -8.04
CA SER A 202 17.56 6.14 -7.70
C SER A 202 17.45 5.53 -6.31
N ASN A 203 18.21 4.46 -6.04
CA ASN A 203 18.27 3.88 -4.70
C ASN A 203 18.75 4.91 -3.67
N GLU A 204 19.73 5.73 -4.01
CA GLU A 204 20.21 6.82 -3.15
C GLU A 204 19.08 7.78 -2.75
N ALA A 205 18.31 8.28 -3.72
CA ALA A 205 17.20 9.19 -3.44
C ALA A 205 16.07 8.52 -2.63
N MET A 206 15.77 7.26 -2.92
CA MET A 206 14.76 6.48 -2.21
C MET A 206 15.14 6.26 -0.73
N PHE A 207 16.38 5.83 -0.47
CA PHE A 207 16.87 5.61 0.89
C PHE A 207 17.04 6.93 1.66
N ASP A 208 17.56 7.99 1.02
CA ASP A 208 17.67 9.30 1.66
C ASP A 208 16.31 9.83 2.10
N PHE A 209 15.29 9.70 1.24
CA PHE A 209 13.91 10.04 1.56
C PHE A 209 13.39 9.23 2.76
N ALA A 210 13.49 7.90 2.73
CA ALA A 210 13.02 7.02 3.79
C ALA A 210 13.66 7.37 5.14
N ARG A 211 14.99 7.47 5.17
CA ARG A 211 15.77 7.79 6.37
C ARG A 211 15.46 9.18 6.91
N THR A 212 15.29 10.16 6.03
CA THR A 212 14.95 11.53 6.44
C THR A 212 13.56 11.59 7.06
N ARG A 213 12.57 10.89 6.50
CA ARG A 213 11.21 10.82 7.06
C ARG A 213 11.17 10.08 8.39
N ALA A 214 11.86 8.95 8.48
CA ALA A 214 12.02 8.20 9.72
C ALA A 214 12.56 9.10 10.85
N ARG A 215 13.68 9.80 10.62
CA ARG A 215 14.31 10.69 11.62
C ARG A 215 13.47 11.90 12.00
N ALA A 216 12.66 12.42 11.08
CA ALA A 216 11.82 13.57 11.34
C ALA A 216 10.60 13.26 12.21
N ARG A 217 10.17 11.99 12.27
CA ARG A 217 8.94 11.54 12.94
C ARG A 217 9.12 10.15 13.60
N PRO A 218 10.03 9.99 14.57
CA PRO A 218 10.05 8.78 15.41
C PRO A 218 8.75 8.66 16.20
N GLY A 219 8.38 7.44 16.62
CA GLY A 219 7.11 7.14 17.29
C GLY A 219 5.90 7.10 16.35
N THR A 220 6.10 7.17 15.02
CA THR A 220 5.02 7.11 14.02
C THR A 220 5.17 5.90 13.11
N HIS A 221 4.33 5.81 12.08
CA HIS A 221 4.46 4.78 11.06
C HIS A 221 5.62 5.03 10.09
N LEU A 222 6.05 6.27 9.91
CA LEU A 222 6.99 6.66 8.85
C LEU A 222 8.35 5.95 8.86
N PRO A 223 8.92 5.50 10.00
CA PRO A 223 10.18 4.76 9.96
C PRO A 223 10.09 3.43 9.21
N VAL A 224 8.90 2.83 9.04
CA VAL A 224 8.75 1.61 8.21
C VAL A 224 9.09 1.86 6.73
N LEU A 225 9.13 3.12 6.26
CA LEU A 225 9.59 3.44 4.90
C LEU A 225 11.00 2.93 4.62
N VAL A 226 11.85 2.83 5.65
CA VAL A 226 13.20 2.26 5.55
C VAL A 226 13.12 0.78 5.18
N VAL A 227 12.25 0.03 5.85
CA VAL A 227 11.96 -1.38 5.53
C VAL A 227 11.42 -1.49 4.11
N LEU A 228 10.43 -0.66 3.74
CA LEU A 228 9.87 -0.68 2.38
C LEU A 228 10.94 -0.36 1.31
N ALA A 229 11.91 0.52 1.60
CA ALA A 229 13.03 0.82 0.71
C ALA A 229 13.93 -0.42 0.51
N HIS A 230 14.25 -1.15 1.59
CA HIS A 230 15.02 -2.38 1.52
C HIS A 230 14.26 -3.50 0.79
N LEU A 231 12.96 -3.68 1.05
CA LEU A 231 12.13 -4.65 0.32
C LEU A 231 12.08 -4.31 -1.17
N ARG A 232 12.04 -3.02 -1.53
CA ARG A 232 12.11 -2.59 -2.94
C ARG A 232 13.46 -2.88 -3.55
N ARG A 233 14.55 -2.63 -2.83
CA ARG A 233 15.90 -2.96 -3.27
C ARG A 233 16.10 -4.47 -3.44
N LEU A 234 15.57 -5.28 -2.52
CA LEU A 234 15.56 -6.74 -2.62
C LEU A 234 14.88 -7.19 -3.92
N ASN A 235 13.68 -6.69 -4.19
CA ASN A 235 12.94 -7.01 -5.41
C ASN A 235 13.73 -6.60 -6.66
N GLU A 236 14.38 -5.44 -6.64
CA GLU A 236 15.21 -4.98 -7.76
C GLU A 236 16.41 -5.91 -8.00
N VAL A 237 17.15 -6.27 -6.95
CA VAL A 237 18.31 -7.16 -7.04
C VAL A 237 17.89 -8.53 -7.60
N ASN A 238 16.83 -9.12 -7.05
CA ASN A 238 16.29 -10.39 -7.51
C ASN A 238 15.89 -10.33 -8.99
N ARG A 239 15.19 -9.28 -9.39
CA ARG A 239 14.80 -9.08 -10.79
C ARG A 239 16.00 -8.94 -11.72
N LEU A 240 17.06 -8.26 -11.29
CA LEU A 240 18.28 -8.12 -12.11
C LEU A 240 19.06 -9.44 -12.22
N GLN A 241 19.01 -10.29 -11.20
CA GLN A 241 19.61 -11.62 -11.21
C GLN A 241 18.80 -12.62 -12.05
N ASP A 242 17.47 -12.52 -12.02
CA ASP A 242 16.54 -13.43 -12.71
C ASP A 242 15.43 -12.65 -13.45
N PRO A 243 15.76 -12.02 -14.59
CA PRO A 243 14.81 -11.19 -15.33
C PRO A 243 13.67 -11.98 -15.97
N GLU A 244 13.82 -13.31 -16.10
CA GLU A 244 12.79 -14.19 -16.66
C GLU A 244 11.92 -14.86 -15.58
N ASN A 245 12.14 -14.52 -14.30
CA ASN A 245 11.44 -15.08 -13.13
C ASN A 245 11.40 -16.62 -13.15
N LYS A 246 12.55 -17.24 -13.46
CA LYS A 246 12.74 -18.69 -13.57
C LYS A 246 13.17 -19.33 -12.25
N LEU A 247 13.69 -18.55 -11.30
CA LEU A 247 14.07 -19.02 -9.99
C LEU A 247 12.81 -19.33 -9.17
N PRO A 248 12.78 -20.46 -8.47
CA PRO A 248 11.61 -20.87 -7.70
C PRO A 248 11.45 -20.08 -6.40
N THR A 249 12.47 -19.34 -5.98
CA THR A 249 12.54 -18.66 -4.67
C THR A 249 13.27 -17.33 -4.79
N VAL A 250 12.84 -16.35 -3.99
CA VAL A 250 13.52 -15.06 -3.82
C VAL A 250 14.87 -15.29 -3.12
N ASP A 251 15.94 -14.73 -3.68
CA ASP A 251 17.26 -14.63 -3.05
C ASP A 251 17.22 -13.50 -2.01
N HIS A 252 17.37 -13.89 -0.74
CA HIS A 252 17.30 -13.00 0.41
C HIS A 252 18.64 -12.45 0.87
N THR A 253 19.75 -12.83 0.23
CA THR A 253 21.13 -12.46 0.63
C THR A 253 21.33 -10.96 0.83
N TYR A 254 20.57 -10.11 0.12
CA TYR A 254 20.61 -8.66 0.32
C TYR A 254 20.15 -8.22 1.73
N LEU A 255 19.08 -8.82 2.26
CA LEU A 255 18.55 -8.46 3.58
C LEU A 255 19.37 -9.07 4.72
N GLU A 256 20.12 -10.13 4.46
CA GLU A 256 21.02 -10.80 5.42
C GLU A 256 22.32 -10.01 5.69
N GLN A 257 22.56 -8.89 4.99
CA GLN A 257 23.72 -8.04 5.23
C GLN A 257 23.61 -7.35 6.59
N ASP A 258 24.71 -7.35 7.36
CA ASP A 258 24.76 -6.77 8.71
C ASP A 258 24.25 -5.32 8.72
N GLU A 259 24.69 -4.49 7.77
CA GLU A 259 24.30 -3.08 7.72
C GLU A 259 22.81 -2.89 7.40
N VAL A 260 22.22 -3.78 6.59
CA VAL A 260 20.78 -3.73 6.26
C VAL A 260 19.95 -4.18 7.45
N THR A 261 20.43 -5.21 8.13
CA THR A 261 19.78 -5.78 9.31
C THR A 261 19.77 -4.78 10.48
N ASP A 262 20.90 -4.12 10.73
CA ASP A 262 21.02 -3.05 11.72
C ASP A 262 20.06 -1.90 11.39
N GLU A 263 19.96 -1.51 10.12
CA GLU A 263 19.07 -0.43 9.69
C GLU A 263 17.58 -0.78 9.87
N ILE A 264 17.18 -2.03 9.61
CA ILE A 264 15.82 -2.53 9.85
C ILE A 264 15.50 -2.52 11.36
N TRP A 265 16.46 -2.95 12.19
CA TRP A 265 16.31 -2.94 13.64
C TRP A 265 16.13 -1.52 14.19
N ASP A 266 16.95 -0.57 13.74
CA ASP A 266 16.84 0.83 14.12
C ASP A 266 15.50 1.44 13.66
N ALA A 267 15.02 1.10 12.46
CA ALA A 267 13.71 1.52 11.98
C ALA A 267 12.57 1.01 12.87
N ALA A 268 12.64 -0.25 13.35
CA ALA A 268 11.66 -0.80 14.29
C ALA A 268 11.69 -0.08 15.65
N ARG A 269 12.90 0.22 16.18
CA ARG A 269 13.09 1.03 17.40
C ARG A 269 12.54 2.45 17.28
N MET A 270 12.58 3.03 16.09
CA MET A 270 12.01 4.35 15.83
C MET A 270 10.49 4.32 15.59
N SER A 271 9.89 3.15 15.37
CA SER A 271 8.47 2.99 15.06
C SER A 271 7.76 2.15 16.14
N VAL A 272 7.30 0.95 15.83
CA VAL A 272 6.46 0.09 16.70
C VAL A 272 7.10 -0.30 18.04
N TRP A 273 8.42 -0.18 18.20
CA TRP A 273 9.10 -0.38 19.48
C TRP A 273 9.47 0.93 20.20
N HIS A 274 9.10 2.07 19.65
CA HIS A 274 9.31 3.36 20.29
C HIS A 274 8.30 3.57 21.41
N ASP A 275 8.74 4.10 22.57
CA ASP A 275 7.88 4.28 23.75
C ASP A 275 6.65 5.18 23.47
N ASP A 276 6.80 6.17 22.58
CA ASP A 276 5.72 7.08 22.18
C ASP A 276 4.82 6.54 21.06
N TYR A 277 5.06 5.32 20.54
CA TYR A 277 4.26 4.78 19.44
C TYR A 277 2.85 4.42 19.90
N ALA A 278 1.84 5.10 19.36
CA ALA A 278 0.44 4.76 19.56
C ALA A 278 -0.01 3.77 18.47
N SER A 279 -0.57 2.63 18.89
CA SER A 279 -1.19 1.70 17.93
C SER A 279 -2.44 2.32 17.32
N THR A 280 -2.61 2.15 16.01
CA THR A 280 -3.70 2.72 15.20
C THR A 280 -4.24 1.67 14.22
N LEU A 281 -5.15 2.09 13.31
CA LEU A 281 -5.74 1.21 12.29
C LEU A 281 -4.66 0.58 11.40
N LEU A 282 -3.59 1.32 11.07
CA LEU A 282 -2.55 0.86 10.14
C LEU A 282 -1.45 0.02 10.79
N THR A 283 -1.38 -0.05 12.12
CA THR A 283 -0.33 -0.78 12.84
C THR A 283 -0.14 -2.24 12.38
N PRO A 284 -1.20 -3.02 12.06
CA PRO A 284 -1.04 -4.37 11.49
C PRO A 284 -0.16 -4.42 10.23
N ILE A 285 -0.22 -3.39 9.36
CA ILE A 285 0.63 -3.31 8.16
C ILE A 285 2.11 -3.27 8.57
N LEU A 286 2.43 -2.50 9.61
CA LEU A 286 3.80 -2.32 10.08
C LEU A 286 4.34 -3.61 10.70
N TRP A 287 3.57 -4.26 11.58
CA TRP A 287 3.98 -5.53 12.17
C TRP A 287 4.34 -6.55 11.11
N ASN A 288 3.52 -6.70 10.06
CA ASN A 288 3.76 -7.66 8.99
C ASN A 288 5.01 -7.32 8.17
N ASN A 289 5.24 -6.04 7.85
CA ASN A 289 6.45 -5.61 7.13
C ASN A 289 7.72 -5.80 7.98
N PHE A 290 7.69 -5.43 9.26
CA PHE A 290 8.82 -5.63 10.17
C PHE A 290 9.08 -7.12 10.44
N ALA A 291 8.04 -7.91 10.70
CA ALA A 291 8.15 -9.37 10.91
C ALA A 291 8.85 -10.03 9.73
N TYR A 292 8.42 -9.72 8.50
CA TYR A 292 9.03 -10.25 7.29
C TYR A 292 10.50 -9.85 7.18
N ALA A 293 10.80 -8.55 7.28
CA ALA A 293 12.15 -8.05 7.08
C ALA A 293 13.14 -8.56 8.16
N LEU A 294 12.71 -8.60 9.42
CA LEU A 294 13.50 -9.13 10.53
C LEU A 294 13.70 -10.65 10.42
N TYR A 295 12.67 -11.39 10.03
CA TYR A 295 12.79 -12.84 9.81
C TYR A 295 13.81 -13.14 8.71
N VAL A 296 13.72 -12.43 7.58
CA VAL A 296 14.63 -12.64 6.46
C VAL A 296 16.05 -12.19 6.77
N GLY A 297 16.24 -11.15 7.58
CA GLY A 297 17.55 -10.72 8.09
C GLY A 297 18.06 -11.53 9.29
N ASP A 298 17.54 -12.73 9.55
CA ASP A 298 17.93 -13.62 10.67
C ASP A 298 17.81 -12.99 12.08
N GLN A 299 17.04 -11.91 12.26
CA GLN A 299 16.78 -11.25 13.54
C GLN A 299 15.57 -11.88 14.26
N TYR A 300 15.69 -13.16 14.60
CA TYR A 300 14.57 -13.97 15.09
C TYR A 300 13.92 -13.45 16.37
N ASN A 301 14.68 -12.85 17.29
CA ASN A 301 14.11 -12.25 18.52
C ASN A 301 13.19 -11.07 18.21
N GLY A 302 13.64 -10.17 17.33
CA GLY A 302 12.82 -9.05 16.87
C GLY A 302 11.61 -9.53 16.09
N ALA A 303 11.82 -10.44 15.13
CA ALA A 303 10.75 -11.01 14.32
C ALA A 303 9.69 -11.70 15.18
N TRP A 304 10.09 -12.45 16.23
CA TRP A 304 9.16 -13.13 17.13
C TRP A 304 8.22 -12.14 17.83
N SER A 305 8.74 -11.02 18.34
CA SER A 305 7.89 -10.00 18.98
C SER A 305 6.82 -9.43 18.03
N MET A 306 7.13 -9.34 16.74
CA MET A 306 6.17 -8.93 15.72
C MET A 306 5.15 -10.04 15.44
N PHE A 307 5.58 -11.30 15.29
CA PHE A 307 4.66 -12.43 15.11
C PHE A 307 3.69 -12.59 16.28
N GLU A 308 4.13 -12.34 17.52
CA GLU A 308 3.25 -12.32 18.69
C GLU A 308 2.21 -11.20 18.62
N SER A 309 2.60 -10.03 18.11
CA SER A 309 1.67 -8.89 17.90
C SER A 309 0.67 -9.17 16.77
N ILE A 310 1.11 -9.86 15.71
CA ILE A 310 0.26 -10.26 14.58
C ILE A 310 -0.78 -11.30 15.01
N GLY A 311 -0.37 -12.30 15.80
CA GLY A 311 -1.26 -13.39 16.21
C GLY A 311 -1.87 -14.13 15.01
N ASP A 312 -3.12 -14.56 15.17
CA ASP A 312 -3.92 -15.15 14.08
C ASP A 312 -4.91 -14.13 13.47
N ASP A 313 -5.09 -12.95 14.10
CA ASP A 313 -6.10 -11.95 13.72
C ASP A 313 -5.58 -10.91 12.71
N TRP A 314 -4.27 -10.66 12.67
CA TRP A 314 -3.69 -9.53 11.93
C TRP A 314 -2.75 -9.96 10.81
N ILE A 315 -2.91 -11.18 10.30
CA ILE A 315 -2.07 -11.71 9.23
C ILE A 315 -2.45 -11.03 7.92
N MET A 316 -1.56 -10.21 7.36
CA MET A 316 -1.85 -9.50 6.11
C MET A 316 -1.54 -10.36 4.89
N ASN A 317 -2.15 -10.09 3.73
CA ASN A 317 -1.74 -10.77 2.50
C ASN A 317 -0.30 -10.41 2.12
N SER A 318 0.00 -9.13 1.94
CA SER A 318 1.37 -8.64 1.73
C SER A 318 2.02 -8.35 3.09
N PRO A 319 3.31 -8.68 3.29
CA PRO A 319 4.32 -9.11 2.30
C PRO A 319 4.42 -10.63 2.07
N TRP A 320 3.52 -11.42 2.65
CA TRP A 320 3.66 -12.88 2.69
C TRP A 320 3.22 -13.56 1.38
N ASP A 321 2.21 -13.00 0.71
CA ASP A 321 1.50 -13.48 -0.49
C ASP A 321 0.84 -14.88 -0.35
N ASP A 322 1.30 -15.69 0.61
CA ASP A 322 0.94 -17.08 0.85
C ASP A 322 0.88 -17.38 2.36
N MET A 323 -0.23 -17.98 2.82
CA MET A 323 -0.46 -18.25 4.24
C MET A 323 0.48 -19.34 4.77
N ASP A 324 0.76 -20.38 3.98
CA ASP A 324 1.65 -21.47 4.38
C ASP A 324 3.09 -20.93 4.59
N TYR A 325 3.51 -19.99 3.75
CA TYR A 325 4.78 -19.28 3.92
C TYR A 325 4.82 -18.48 5.23
N PHE A 326 3.79 -17.69 5.55
CA PHE A 326 3.70 -16.98 6.83
C PHE A 326 3.83 -17.95 8.03
N LEU A 327 3.04 -19.03 8.04
CA LEU A 327 3.03 -20.00 9.13
C LEU A 327 4.40 -20.69 9.29
N LYS A 328 5.06 -21.02 8.17
CA LYS A 328 6.41 -21.57 8.17
C LYS A 328 7.43 -20.59 8.75
N CYS A 329 7.40 -19.32 8.36
CA CYS A 329 8.29 -18.28 8.89
C CYS A 329 8.07 -18.08 10.39
N ARG A 330 6.81 -18.01 10.83
CA ARG A 330 6.43 -17.89 12.25
C ARG A 330 6.96 -19.06 13.08
N GLN A 331 6.76 -20.29 12.60
CA GLN A 331 7.24 -21.49 13.28
C GLN A 331 8.78 -21.53 13.35
N THR A 332 9.46 -21.23 12.25
CA THR A 332 10.93 -21.21 12.20
C THR A 332 11.50 -20.18 13.17
N THR A 333 10.89 -19.00 13.23
CA THR A 333 11.28 -17.93 14.16
C THR A 333 11.14 -18.38 15.62
N ARG A 334 10.05 -19.08 15.95
CA ARG A 334 9.82 -19.64 17.29
C ARG A 334 10.92 -20.61 17.72
N GLU A 335 11.42 -21.42 16.79
CA GLU A 335 12.44 -22.44 17.05
C GLU A 335 13.86 -21.85 17.16
N ARG A 336 14.10 -20.66 16.58
CA ARG A 336 15.44 -20.05 16.45
C ARG A 336 15.65 -18.77 17.26
N LYS A 337 14.63 -18.29 17.97
CA LYS A 337 14.74 -17.06 18.79
C LYS A 337 15.63 -17.25 20.03
N ASP A 338 15.78 -18.49 20.49
CA ASP A 338 16.66 -18.88 21.60
C ASP A 338 18.04 -19.29 21.07
#